data_AF-A0A952TEY2-F1
#
_entry.id   AF-A0A952TEY2-F1
#
_cell.length_a   1.000
_cell.length_b   1.000
_cell.length_c   1.000
_cell.angle_alpha   90.00
_cell.angle_beta   90.00
_cell.angle_gamma   90.00
#
_symmetry.space_group_name_H-M   'P 1'
#
loop_
_entity.id
_entity.type
_entity.pdbx_description
1 polymer ?
#
loop_
_entity_poly.entity_id
_entity_poly.type
_entity_poly.pdbx_seq_one_letter_code
_entity_poly.pdbx_strand_id
1 'polypeptide(L)'
;MRSVHMFALLIVVLTLSFFQNCSNVKLVRDPVEERTEYASLFGELRPALAVRNTGCIMCHAQIHGDLISDFGFGSPFFMGLDRVANHPEQPHYSPFRSKHFKHGGTTWEDSSVMGDIYVPDTMLSDARLIGAHNDARTGNTPVAEISLTDFLASSFFDPVTEKIVRMIPFTRSDDINVPGLRGLFKSRKEIWIDAPTEDEIRSLTRKPSVVNVISELGALVYRATPNDVLQGIVVRQSQVSRRLFLTNENVLKCRGDIIVDGVLLLRDLVLDTDRGGCRLYVSGTVFIQGGVTYLNGDRNDENLQITSARAIIIGMRSLSTRMTQDASFEAVGGIRQGWTDGQELAFNNRIIQDRDSVDGLVNDAGPFQVVRTIDYSGNEARAGEIVGVIDDYDDKFLAPVRPGVALPDLSKCASTPEEGKARSPRAPCLHPEWAEGFRRKTVEFHHILLNAPKVHSRYYGAFQGVVIAEDALFAVDNFVFRSDPVMNRVPLLPLVQDRIFHVSDR
;
A
#
# COMPACT_ATOMS: atom_id res chain seq x y z
N MET A 1 -85.55 -11.85 17.52
CA MET A 1 -84.90 -10.83 16.66
C MET A 1 -83.67 -10.13 17.27
N ARG A 2 -83.24 -10.39 18.52
CA ARG A 2 -82.04 -9.76 19.11
C ARG A 2 -80.70 -10.49 18.89
N SER A 3 -80.72 -11.73 18.38
CA SER A 3 -79.50 -12.55 18.20
C SER A 3 -78.75 -12.26 16.89
N VAL A 4 -79.47 -11.88 15.83
CA VAL A 4 -78.86 -11.68 14.49
C VAL A 4 -77.99 -10.41 14.43
N HIS A 5 -78.33 -9.37 15.20
CA HIS A 5 -77.52 -8.15 15.24
C HIS A 5 -76.22 -8.30 16.03
N MET A 6 -76.18 -9.20 17.01
CA MET A 6 -74.96 -9.44 17.77
C MET A 6 -73.94 -10.26 16.98
N PHE A 7 -74.41 -11.19 16.13
CA PHE A 7 -73.54 -11.97 15.24
C PHE A 7 -72.98 -11.13 14.08
N ALA A 8 -73.78 -10.20 13.52
CA ALA A 8 -73.31 -9.26 12.51
C ALA A 8 -72.25 -8.29 13.07
N LEU A 9 -72.42 -7.81 14.31
CA LEU A 9 -71.44 -6.95 14.96
C LEU A 9 -70.13 -7.71 15.27
N LEU A 10 -70.22 -8.98 15.69
CA LEU A 10 -69.04 -9.81 15.95
C LEU A 10 -68.26 -10.13 14.66
N ILE A 11 -68.95 -10.36 13.54
CA ILE A 11 -68.31 -10.58 12.23
C ILE A 11 -67.67 -9.29 11.72
N VAL A 12 -68.28 -8.11 11.90
CA VAL A 12 -67.68 -6.83 11.51
C VAL A 12 -66.48 -6.48 12.38
N VAL A 13 -66.52 -6.77 13.69
CA VAL A 13 -65.37 -6.59 14.58
C VAL A 13 -64.25 -7.58 14.26
N LEU A 14 -64.55 -8.86 13.99
CA LEU A 14 -63.54 -9.84 13.59
C LEU A 14 -62.95 -9.54 12.22
N THR A 15 -63.75 -9.12 11.23
CA THR A 15 -63.24 -8.78 9.89
C THR A 15 -62.47 -7.45 9.85
N LEU A 16 -62.83 -6.45 10.66
CA LEU A 16 -62.01 -5.23 10.81
C LEU A 16 -60.74 -5.44 11.65
N SER A 17 -60.71 -6.45 12.53
CA SER A 17 -59.51 -6.82 13.30
C SER A 17 -58.42 -7.50 12.45
N PHE A 18 -58.76 -8.04 11.28
CA PHE A 18 -57.79 -8.60 10.33
C PHE A 18 -57.22 -7.57 9.33
N PHE A 19 -57.64 -6.29 9.39
CA PHE A 19 -57.16 -5.23 8.48
C PHE A 19 -56.43 -4.05 9.16
N GLN A 20 -56.07 -4.14 10.45
CA GLN A 20 -55.40 -3.04 11.18
C GLN A 20 -53.98 -3.34 11.68
N ASN A 21 -53.17 -4.09 10.93
CA ASN A 21 -51.73 -4.23 11.23
C ASN A 21 -50.82 -4.18 10.00
N CYS A 22 -51.08 -3.24 9.08
CA CYS A 22 -50.20 -2.97 7.95
C CYS A 22 -49.87 -1.48 7.76
N SER A 23 -49.68 -0.72 8.85
CA SER A 23 -49.20 0.68 8.75
C SER A 23 -47.89 0.97 9.52
N ASN A 24 -47.18 -0.06 9.97
CA ASN A 24 -45.81 0.11 10.50
C ASN A 24 -44.88 -1.05 10.14
N VAL A 25 -45.12 -1.70 9.00
CA VAL A 25 -44.01 -2.39 8.32
C VAL A 25 -43.18 -1.29 7.66
N LYS A 26 -42.22 -0.74 8.41
CA LYS A 26 -40.99 -0.30 7.76
C LYS A 26 -40.46 -1.57 7.11
N LEU A 27 -40.58 -1.68 5.80
CA LEU A 27 -39.60 -2.41 5.03
C LEU A 27 -38.29 -1.66 5.29
N VAL A 28 -37.64 -2.00 6.41
CA VAL A 28 -36.20 -1.88 6.50
C VAL A 28 -35.77 -2.76 5.34
N ARG A 29 -35.37 -2.13 4.22
CA ARG A 29 -34.54 -2.82 3.24
C ARG A 29 -33.43 -3.42 4.09
N ASP A 30 -33.37 -4.75 4.16
CA ASP A 30 -32.21 -5.40 4.71
C ASP A 30 -30.99 -4.78 4.02
N PRO A 31 -29.97 -4.30 4.75
CA PRO A 31 -28.72 -3.81 4.15
C PRO A 31 -27.89 -4.95 3.54
N VAL A 32 -28.55 -5.98 3.00
CA VAL A 32 -27.99 -7.21 2.46
C VAL A 32 -27.90 -7.14 0.93
N GLU A 33 -28.79 -6.42 0.24
CA GLU A 33 -28.70 -6.26 -1.23
C GLU A 33 -27.49 -5.40 -1.66
N GLU A 34 -27.09 -4.42 -0.86
CA GLU A 34 -25.90 -3.59 -1.16
C GLU A 34 -24.59 -4.36 -0.87
N ARG A 35 -24.62 -5.33 0.07
CA ARG A 35 -23.47 -6.21 0.36
C ARG A 35 -23.14 -7.18 -0.76
N THR A 36 -24.12 -7.54 -1.60
CA THR A 36 -23.87 -8.46 -2.73
C THR A 36 -23.06 -7.83 -3.85
N GLU A 37 -23.11 -6.51 -4.04
CA GLU A 37 -22.42 -5.84 -5.15
C GLU A 37 -20.90 -5.86 -4.96
N TYR A 38 -20.38 -5.57 -3.77
CA TYR A 38 -18.93 -5.57 -3.51
C TYR A 38 -18.30 -6.96 -3.46
N ALA A 39 -19.01 -7.95 -2.88
CA ALA A 39 -18.56 -9.34 -2.94
C ALA A 39 -18.49 -9.83 -4.39
N SER A 40 -19.42 -9.37 -5.24
CA SER A 40 -19.37 -9.66 -6.68
C SER A 40 -18.20 -8.97 -7.39
N LEU A 41 -17.87 -7.73 -7.00
CA LEU A 41 -16.75 -6.98 -7.57
C LEU A 41 -15.40 -7.66 -7.28
N PHE A 42 -15.15 -8.08 -6.04
CA PHE A 42 -13.92 -8.82 -5.72
C PHE A 42 -13.92 -10.23 -6.32
N GLY A 43 -15.09 -10.87 -6.41
CA GLY A 43 -15.25 -12.13 -7.14
C GLY A 43 -14.87 -12.01 -8.62
N GLU A 44 -15.20 -10.89 -9.26
CA GLU A 44 -14.87 -10.60 -10.67
C GLU A 44 -13.41 -10.15 -10.83
N LEU A 45 -13.02 -9.08 -10.12
CA LEU A 45 -11.72 -8.42 -10.27
C LEU A 45 -10.57 -9.18 -9.60
N ARG A 46 -10.79 -10.07 -8.62
CA ARG A 46 -9.69 -10.80 -7.93
C ARG A 46 -8.43 -9.94 -7.67
N PRO A 47 -8.57 -8.74 -7.07
CA PRO A 47 -7.47 -7.79 -7.01
C PRO A 47 -6.35 -8.34 -6.13
N ALA A 48 -5.11 -8.19 -6.57
CA ALA A 48 -3.95 -8.31 -5.69
C ALA A 48 -3.54 -6.93 -5.14
N LEU A 49 -3.75 -5.89 -5.96
CA LEU A 49 -3.39 -4.52 -5.68
C LEU A 49 -4.46 -3.56 -6.21
N ALA A 50 -4.88 -2.61 -5.39
CA ALA A 50 -5.64 -1.43 -5.78
C ALA A 50 -4.86 -0.21 -5.26
N VAL A 51 -3.95 0.30 -6.09
CA VAL A 51 -2.99 1.34 -5.65
C VAL A 51 -2.97 2.51 -6.62
N ARG A 52 -2.98 3.75 -6.10
CA ARG A 52 -2.85 4.93 -6.98
C ARG A 52 -1.42 5.04 -7.49
N ASN A 53 -0.47 5.25 -6.58
CA ASN A 53 0.94 5.32 -6.92
C ASN A 53 1.58 3.93 -6.88
N THR A 54 1.97 3.43 -8.06
CA THR A 54 2.56 2.11 -8.24
C THR A 54 4.10 2.14 -8.33
N GLY A 55 4.74 3.30 -8.10
CA GLY A 55 6.14 3.62 -8.39
C GLY A 55 7.11 2.44 -8.44
N CYS A 56 7.59 1.97 -7.29
CA CYS A 56 8.55 0.87 -7.24
C CYS A 56 7.93 -0.50 -7.56
N ILE A 57 6.63 -0.67 -7.31
CA ILE A 57 5.95 -1.97 -7.45
C ILE A 57 5.92 -2.41 -8.92
N MET A 58 5.62 -1.52 -9.87
CA MET A 58 5.60 -1.89 -11.31
C MET A 58 6.97 -2.33 -11.83
N CYS A 59 8.03 -1.87 -11.16
CA CYS A 59 9.39 -2.12 -11.61
C CYS A 59 9.99 -3.37 -10.99
N HIS A 60 9.52 -3.77 -9.81
CA HIS A 60 10.22 -4.75 -8.97
C HIS A 60 9.34 -5.85 -8.37
N ALA A 61 8.06 -5.91 -8.75
CA ALA A 61 7.13 -6.90 -8.21
C ALA A 61 6.53 -7.81 -9.29
N GLN A 62 6.24 -9.04 -8.88
CA GLN A 62 5.39 -9.97 -9.62
C GLN A 62 3.98 -9.89 -9.05
N ILE A 63 2.98 -9.66 -9.88
CA ILE A 63 1.59 -9.49 -9.49
C ILE A 63 0.77 -10.61 -10.13
N HIS A 64 0.40 -11.61 -9.34
CA HIS A 64 -0.45 -12.73 -9.71
C HIS A 64 -1.90 -12.45 -9.31
N GLY A 65 -2.53 -11.53 -10.02
CA GLY A 65 -3.90 -11.07 -9.81
C GLY A 65 -4.13 -9.78 -10.57
N ASP A 66 -5.33 -9.20 -10.44
CA ASP A 66 -5.61 -7.95 -11.13
C ASP A 66 -4.99 -6.78 -10.36
N LEU A 67 -4.62 -5.75 -11.11
CA LEU A 67 -4.12 -4.48 -10.62
C LEU A 67 -5.15 -3.40 -10.95
N ILE A 68 -5.58 -2.63 -9.96
CA ILE A 68 -6.35 -1.41 -10.20
C ILE A 68 -5.49 -0.21 -9.86
N SER A 69 -5.34 0.71 -10.81
CA SER A 69 -4.48 1.89 -10.63
C SER A 69 -4.84 3.02 -11.58
N ASP A 70 -4.63 4.26 -11.11
CA ASP A 70 -4.57 5.45 -11.95
C ASP A 70 -3.12 5.86 -12.25
N PHE A 71 -2.13 5.07 -11.82
CA PHE A 71 -0.68 5.35 -11.92
C PHE A 71 -0.27 6.72 -11.33
N GLY A 72 -1.03 7.21 -10.35
CA GLY A 72 -0.85 8.52 -9.75
C GLY A 72 -1.40 9.65 -10.62
N PHE A 73 -2.44 9.40 -11.43
CA PHE A 73 -2.99 10.44 -12.30
C PHE A 73 -3.41 11.67 -11.50
N GLY A 74 -3.01 12.85 -11.99
CA GLY A 74 -3.20 14.12 -11.28
C GLY A 74 -2.17 14.41 -10.19
N SER A 75 -1.29 13.46 -9.84
CA SER A 75 -0.08 13.72 -9.04
C SER A 75 1.08 14.14 -9.97
N PRO A 76 1.97 15.04 -9.54
CA PRO A 76 3.21 15.32 -10.28
C PRO A 76 4.12 14.10 -10.45
N PHE A 77 3.88 13.03 -9.68
CA PHE A 77 4.53 11.73 -9.85
C PHE A 77 3.78 10.76 -10.76
N PHE A 78 2.78 11.20 -11.51
CA PHE A 78 2.15 10.37 -12.54
C PHE A 78 3.24 9.72 -13.41
N MET A 79 3.36 8.39 -13.31
CA MET A 79 4.42 7.60 -13.94
C MET A 79 5.86 8.12 -13.72
N GLY A 80 6.14 8.86 -12.65
CA GLY A 80 7.48 9.39 -12.33
C GLY A 80 7.93 10.63 -13.12
N LEU A 81 7.00 11.42 -13.68
CA LEU A 81 7.30 12.56 -14.58
C LEU A 81 7.85 13.83 -13.91
N ASP A 82 7.89 13.88 -12.59
CA ASP A 82 8.32 15.04 -11.81
C ASP A 82 9.65 15.66 -12.28
N ARG A 83 10.63 14.83 -12.66
CA ARG A 83 11.96 15.32 -13.03
C ARG A 83 12.04 16.10 -14.34
N VAL A 84 10.97 16.16 -15.14
CA VAL A 84 10.99 16.89 -16.42
C VAL A 84 10.81 18.40 -16.21
N ALA A 85 10.11 18.85 -15.16
CA ALA A 85 9.77 20.26 -14.97
C ALA A 85 11.00 21.15 -14.66
N ASN A 86 11.97 20.63 -13.91
CA ASN A 86 13.13 21.40 -13.46
C ASN A 86 14.30 21.40 -14.47
N HIS A 87 14.17 20.67 -15.59
CA HIS A 87 15.20 20.58 -16.63
C HIS A 87 14.59 20.65 -18.04
N PRO A 88 14.02 21.80 -18.46
CA PRO A 88 13.40 21.97 -19.77
C PRO A 88 14.38 21.75 -20.95
N GLU A 89 15.69 21.84 -20.69
CA GLU A 89 16.74 21.62 -21.70
C GLU A 89 17.19 20.15 -21.83
N GLN A 90 16.74 19.25 -20.95
CA GLN A 90 17.03 17.83 -21.10
C GLN A 90 15.93 17.17 -21.93
N PRO A 91 16.23 16.72 -23.17
CA PRO A 91 15.22 16.20 -24.09
C PRO A 91 14.55 14.98 -23.46
N HIS A 92 13.27 15.15 -23.11
CA HIS A 92 12.26 14.11 -22.86
C HIS A 92 12.86 12.79 -22.36
N TYR A 93 13.45 12.82 -21.17
CA TYR A 93 13.68 11.58 -20.45
C TYR A 93 12.31 11.01 -20.13
N SER A 94 11.87 10.04 -20.94
CA SER A 94 10.83 9.11 -20.52
C SER A 94 11.18 8.69 -19.09
N PRO A 95 10.24 8.76 -18.15
CA PRO A 95 10.53 8.37 -16.77
C PRO A 95 11.11 6.95 -16.72
N PHE A 96 10.74 6.10 -17.69
CA PHE A 96 11.25 4.74 -17.91
C PHE A 96 12.64 4.65 -18.55
N ARG A 97 13.19 5.74 -19.13
CA ARG A 97 14.54 5.79 -19.73
C ARG A 97 15.62 6.32 -18.78
N SER A 98 15.26 6.81 -17.60
CA SER A 98 16.28 7.29 -16.67
C SER A 98 17.19 6.12 -16.27
N LYS A 99 18.51 6.33 -16.30
CA LYS A 99 19.52 5.33 -15.88
C LYS A 99 19.31 4.85 -14.43
N HIS A 100 18.47 5.54 -13.65
CA HIS A 100 18.08 5.13 -12.30
C HIS A 100 17.22 3.87 -12.27
N PHE A 101 16.49 3.56 -13.36
CA PHE A 101 15.71 2.30 -13.48
C PHE A 101 16.53 1.12 -14.04
N LYS A 102 17.81 1.33 -14.36
CA LYS A 102 18.78 0.26 -14.60
C LYS A 102 19.58 0.05 -13.32
N HIS A 103 18.94 -0.46 -12.28
CA HIS A 103 19.69 -1.04 -11.15
C HIS A 103 20.38 -2.31 -11.66
N GLY A 104 21.70 -2.37 -11.47
CA GLY A 104 22.66 -3.17 -12.24
C GLY A 104 22.63 -4.69 -12.05
N GLY A 105 21.47 -5.29 -11.81
CA GLY A 105 21.35 -6.75 -11.63
C GLY A 105 19.94 -7.30 -11.84
N THR A 106 18.90 -6.50 -11.63
CA THR A 106 17.51 -6.88 -11.93
C THR A 106 17.07 -6.17 -13.20
N THR A 107 17.12 -6.88 -14.31
CA THR A 107 16.39 -6.46 -15.50
C THR A 107 14.91 -6.48 -15.16
N TRP A 108 14.11 -5.56 -15.70
CA TRP A 108 12.65 -5.55 -15.60
C TRP A 108 11.97 -6.84 -16.12
N GLU A 109 12.76 -7.84 -16.51
CA GLU A 109 12.33 -9.15 -17.02
C GLU A 109 11.60 -9.98 -15.96
N ASP A 110 11.82 -9.71 -14.67
CA ASP A 110 11.19 -10.45 -13.58
C ASP A 110 9.89 -9.82 -13.06
N SER A 111 9.60 -8.57 -13.42
CA SER A 111 8.37 -7.87 -13.03
C SER A 111 7.27 -8.17 -14.03
N SER A 112 6.12 -8.62 -13.55
CA SER A 112 5.01 -9.02 -14.42
C SER A 112 3.67 -8.85 -13.71
N VAL A 113 2.64 -8.50 -14.47
CA VAL A 113 1.23 -8.57 -14.03
C VAL A 113 0.57 -9.72 -14.80
N MET A 114 0.08 -10.73 -14.10
CA MET A 114 -0.58 -11.89 -14.71
C MET A 114 -2.10 -11.73 -14.84
N GLY A 115 -2.71 -10.80 -14.10
CA GLY A 115 -4.13 -10.45 -14.22
C GLY A 115 -4.36 -9.18 -15.03
N ASP A 116 -5.62 -8.73 -15.09
CA ASP A 116 -5.99 -7.52 -15.83
C ASP A 116 -5.53 -6.25 -15.11
N ILE A 117 -5.31 -5.18 -15.88
CA ILE A 117 -4.98 -3.86 -15.34
C ILE A 117 -6.16 -2.91 -15.57
N TYR A 118 -6.83 -2.51 -14.50
CA TYR A 118 -7.96 -1.59 -14.56
C TYR A 118 -7.49 -0.16 -14.34
N VAL A 119 -7.85 0.71 -15.28
CA VAL A 119 -7.46 2.12 -15.29
C VAL A 119 -8.67 3.02 -15.53
N PRO A 120 -8.69 4.26 -15.03
CA PRO A 120 -9.79 5.17 -15.31
C PRO A 120 -9.83 5.52 -16.80
N ASP A 121 -11.05 5.64 -17.34
CA ASP A 121 -11.33 6.12 -18.69
C ASP A 121 -11.14 7.63 -18.72
N THR A 122 -9.88 8.04 -18.78
CA THR A 122 -9.48 9.44 -18.70
C THR A 122 -8.61 9.81 -19.88
N MET A 123 -8.89 10.98 -20.46
CA MET A 123 -8.06 11.58 -21.50
C MET A 123 -6.86 12.28 -20.86
N LEU A 124 -5.68 11.96 -21.37
CA LEU A 124 -4.43 12.63 -21.05
C LEU A 124 -4.27 13.79 -22.03
N SER A 125 -4.12 15.00 -21.49
CA SER A 125 -3.86 16.23 -22.27
C SER A 125 -2.58 16.96 -21.82
N ASP A 126 -1.83 16.37 -20.88
CA ASP A 126 -0.55 16.93 -20.44
C ASP A 126 0.43 16.98 -21.62
N ALA A 127 0.92 18.18 -21.93
CA ALA A 127 1.78 18.42 -23.09
C ALA A 127 3.07 17.59 -23.07
N ARG A 128 3.55 17.15 -21.90
CA ARG A 128 4.74 16.28 -21.77
C ARG A 128 4.42 14.86 -22.20
N LEU A 129 3.27 14.33 -21.77
CA LEU A 129 2.78 13.00 -22.15
C LEU A 129 2.42 12.94 -23.64
N ILE A 130 1.73 13.97 -24.12
CA ILE A 130 1.36 14.11 -25.52
C ILE A 130 2.60 14.32 -26.39
N GLY A 131 3.55 15.16 -25.95
CA GLY A 131 4.82 15.34 -26.64
C GLY A 131 5.64 14.04 -26.72
N ALA A 132 5.64 13.24 -25.65
CA ALA A 132 6.23 11.91 -25.65
C ALA A 132 5.54 10.97 -26.65
N HIS A 133 4.22 10.86 -26.62
CA HIS A 133 3.47 10.05 -27.57
C HIS A 133 3.71 10.47 -29.03
N ASN A 134 3.68 11.77 -29.29
CA ASN A 134 3.84 12.41 -30.60
C ASN A 134 5.30 12.50 -31.08
N ASP A 135 6.28 12.05 -30.30
CA ASP A 135 7.69 12.07 -30.71
C ASP A 135 7.84 11.33 -32.04
N ALA A 136 8.39 12.00 -33.06
CA ALA A 136 8.45 11.45 -34.42
C ALA A 136 9.14 10.07 -34.51
N ARG A 137 9.97 9.71 -33.51
CA ARG A 137 10.64 8.40 -33.44
C ARG A 137 9.70 7.24 -33.09
N THR A 138 8.52 7.52 -32.53
CA THR A 138 7.54 6.48 -32.16
C THR A 138 6.79 5.94 -33.37
N GLY A 139 6.69 6.73 -34.45
CA GLY A 139 5.83 6.43 -35.59
C GLY A 139 4.33 6.60 -35.31
N ASN A 140 3.96 7.14 -34.14
CA ASN A 140 2.57 7.41 -33.80
C ASN A 140 2.03 8.60 -34.62
N THR A 141 0.72 8.58 -34.91
CA THR A 141 0.05 9.75 -35.48
C THR A 141 -0.09 10.81 -34.39
N PRO A 142 0.35 12.07 -34.60
CA PRO A 142 0.22 13.09 -33.58
C PRO A 142 -1.24 13.33 -33.17
N VAL A 143 -1.49 13.35 -31.85
CA VAL A 143 -2.79 13.64 -31.26
C VAL A 143 -2.70 14.80 -30.27
N ALA A 144 -3.82 15.49 -30.04
CA ALA A 144 -3.89 16.55 -29.01
C ALA A 144 -4.16 15.97 -27.61
N GLU A 145 -4.85 14.84 -27.55
CA GLU A 145 -5.17 14.09 -26.35
C GLU A 145 -5.14 12.59 -26.67
N ILE A 146 -4.91 11.75 -25.65
CA ILE A 146 -4.91 10.30 -25.78
C ILE A 146 -5.56 9.68 -24.54
N SER A 147 -6.32 8.59 -24.69
CA SER A 147 -6.86 7.90 -23.50
C SER A 147 -5.71 7.30 -22.67
N LEU A 148 -5.87 7.21 -21.35
CA LEU A 148 -4.88 6.58 -20.49
C LEU A 148 -4.60 5.13 -20.91
N THR A 149 -5.65 4.40 -21.31
CA THR A 149 -5.53 3.04 -21.83
C THR A 149 -4.71 2.97 -23.12
N ASP A 150 -4.98 3.85 -24.09
CA ASP A 150 -4.22 3.88 -25.35
C ASP A 150 -2.78 4.34 -25.12
N PHE A 151 -2.56 5.27 -24.19
CA PHE A 151 -1.23 5.72 -23.81
C PHE A 151 -0.42 4.56 -23.22
N LEU A 152 -1.01 3.82 -22.28
CA LEU A 152 -0.43 2.63 -21.65
C LEU A 152 -0.17 1.50 -22.67
N ALA A 153 -1.04 1.36 -23.66
CA ALA A 153 -0.90 0.39 -24.74
C ALA A 153 0.05 0.85 -25.86
N SER A 154 0.43 2.14 -25.90
CA SER A 154 1.23 2.69 -26.99
C SER A 154 2.69 2.22 -26.94
N SER A 155 3.29 2.03 -28.10
CA SER A 155 4.67 1.58 -28.32
C SER A 155 5.77 2.58 -27.90
N PHE A 156 5.42 3.70 -27.24
CA PHE A 156 6.39 4.67 -26.69
C PHE A 156 7.36 4.03 -25.68
N PHE A 157 6.84 2.99 -25.06
CA PHE A 157 7.44 2.02 -24.21
C PHE A 157 8.43 1.15 -25.01
N ASP A 158 9.70 1.59 -25.04
CA ASP A 158 10.94 0.89 -25.47
C ASP A 158 10.83 -0.64 -25.27
N PRO A 159 11.61 -1.54 -25.92
CA PRO A 159 11.57 -2.99 -25.66
C PRO A 159 11.71 -3.40 -24.17
N VAL A 160 12.09 -2.47 -23.28
CA VAL A 160 11.99 -2.60 -21.82
C VAL A 160 10.53 -2.58 -21.33
N THR A 161 9.68 -1.69 -21.82
CA THR A 161 8.27 -1.65 -21.44
C THR A 161 7.41 -2.58 -22.28
N GLU A 162 7.83 -2.96 -23.49
CA GLU A 162 7.37 -4.22 -24.11
C GLU A 162 7.72 -5.44 -23.22
N LYS A 163 8.69 -5.35 -22.29
CA LYS A 163 8.97 -6.41 -21.28
C LYS A 163 8.15 -6.25 -19.99
N ILE A 164 7.89 -5.03 -19.53
CA ILE A 164 7.01 -4.75 -18.36
C ILE A 164 5.56 -5.10 -18.66
N VAL A 165 5.12 -4.79 -19.89
CA VAL A 165 3.80 -5.02 -20.45
C VAL A 165 3.84 -6.22 -21.43
N ARG A 166 4.93 -7.01 -21.42
CA ARG A 166 4.80 -8.41 -21.84
C ARG A 166 3.89 -9.05 -20.81
N MET A 167 2.58 -9.00 -21.10
CA MET A 167 1.74 -10.18 -21.03
C MET A 167 2.59 -11.30 -21.61
N ILE A 168 3.31 -12.03 -20.75
CA ILE A 168 4.32 -12.99 -21.19
C ILE A 168 3.62 -13.88 -22.22
N PRO A 169 4.01 -13.88 -23.51
CA PRO A 169 3.60 -14.96 -24.37
C PRO A 169 4.35 -16.16 -23.82
N PHE A 170 3.68 -16.94 -22.96
CA PHE A 170 4.25 -18.14 -22.37
C PHE A 170 4.74 -19.02 -23.53
N THR A 171 6.07 -19.16 -23.64
CA THR A 171 6.72 -20.08 -24.58
C THR A 171 6.74 -21.51 -24.07
N ARG A 172 6.22 -21.75 -22.85
CA ARG A 172 5.86 -23.10 -22.39
C ARG A 172 4.43 -23.39 -22.81
N SER A 173 4.26 -24.19 -23.87
CA SER A 173 2.97 -24.53 -24.48
C SER A 173 1.97 -25.19 -23.55
N ASP A 174 2.41 -25.61 -22.36
CA ASP A 174 1.66 -26.53 -21.51
C ASP A 174 0.76 -25.78 -20.50
N ASP A 175 1.01 -24.47 -20.28
CA ASP A 175 0.21 -23.60 -19.39
C ASP A 175 -0.74 -22.63 -20.15
N ILE A 176 -0.80 -22.72 -21.49
CA ILE A 176 -1.57 -21.79 -22.36
C ILE A 176 -3.10 -21.94 -22.21
N ASN A 177 -3.58 -22.99 -21.54
CA ASN A 177 -5.02 -23.27 -21.42
C ASN A 177 -5.67 -22.79 -20.11
N VAL A 178 -5.04 -21.89 -19.35
CA VAL A 178 -5.72 -21.20 -18.24
C VAL A 178 -6.35 -19.91 -18.78
N PRO A 179 -7.69 -19.82 -18.91
CA PRO A 179 -8.37 -18.61 -19.38
C PRO A 179 -8.10 -17.44 -18.42
N GLY A 180 -7.65 -16.28 -18.95
CA GLY A 180 -7.41 -15.06 -18.15
C GLY A 180 -5.96 -14.62 -17.96
N LEU A 181 -4.97 -15.26 -18.62
CA LEU A 181 -3.54 -14.96 -18.45
C LEU A 181 -2.96 -13.85 -19.35
N ARG A 182 -3.80 -13.13 -20.08
CA ARG A 182 -3.40 -11.92 -20.80
C ARG A 182 -3.95 -10.76 -19.99
N GLY A 183 -3.10 -10.14 -19.18
CA GLY A 183 -3.44 -8.90 -18.50
C GLY A 183 -3.77 -7.81 -19.51
N LEU A 184 -5.04 -7.62 -19.80
CA LEU A 184 -5.49 -6.56 -20.69
C LEU A 184 -5.67 -5.29 -19.86
N PHE A 185 -5.32 -4.16 -20.46
CA PHE A 185 -5.79 -2.89 -19.93
C PHE A 185 -7.29 -2.80 -20.15
N LYS A 186 -8.03 -2.60 -19.06
CA LYS A 186 -9.47 -2.41 -19.06
C LYS A 186 -9.76 -1.01 -18.53
N SER A 187 -10.32 -0.16 -19.38
CA SER A 187 -10.81 1.13 -18.94
C SER A 187 -12.09 0.95 -18.09
N ARG A 188 -12.28 1.87 -17.15
CA ARG A 188 -13.45 1.97 -16.28
C ARG A 188 -13.84 3.43 -16.17
N LYS A 189 -15.12 3.77 -16.27
CA LYS A 189 -15.56 5.17 -16.23
C LYS A 189 -15.17 5.84 -14.92
N GLU A 190 -15.31 5.12 -13.82
CA GLU A 190 -14.96 5.62 -12.50
C GLU A 190 -14.08 4.59 -11.78
N ILE A 191 -12.94 5.05 -11.29
CA ILE A 191 -12.08 4.33 -10.35
C ILE A 191 -11.79 5.25 -9.17
N TRP A 192 -12.11 4.79 -7.96
CA TRP A 192 -11.74 5.44 -6.72
C TRP A 192 -10.94 4.46 -5.87
N ILE A 193 -9.74 4.86 -5.46
CA ILE A 193 -8.91 4.17 -4.48
C ILE A 193 -8.71 5.15 -3.32
N ASP A 194 -9.18 4.81 -2.13
CA ASP A 194 -9.08 5.66 -0.94
C ASP A 194 -8.91 4.84 0.34
N ALA A 195 -8.61 5.55 1.41
CA ALA A 195 -8.67 5.04 2.76
C ALA A 195 -9.40 6.03 3.67
N PRO A 196 -10.11 5.53 4.70
CA PRO A 196 -10.88 6.40 5.58
C PRO A 196 -9.98 7.36 6.34
N THR A 197 -10.48 8.56 6.58
CA THR A 197 -9.85 9.55 7.44
C THR A 197 -9.94 9.17 8.93
N GLU A 198 -9.16 9.84 9.76
CA GLU A 198 -9.17 9.64 11.21
C GLU A 198 -10.56 9.93 11.80
N ASP A 199 -11.20 11.01 11.35
CA ASP A 199 -12.54 11.40 11.78
C ASP A 199 -13.60 10.38 11.35
N GLU A 200 -13.48 9.79 10.15
CA GLU A 200 -14.37 8.73 9.70
C GLU A 200 -14.26 7.49 10.58
N ILE A 201 -13.04 7.01 10.87
CA ILE A 201 -12.85 5.87 11.79
C ILE A 201 -13.39 6.20 13.18
N ARG A 202 -13.10 7.38 13.72
CA ARG A 202 -13.62 7.81 15.03
C ARG A 202 -15.14 7.94 15.03
N SER A 203 -15.76 8.34 13.92
CA SER A 203 -17.21 8.43 13.80
C SER A 203 -17.89 7.07 13.97
N LEU A 204 -17.21 5.97 13.61
CA LEU A 204 -17.71 4.61 13.81
C LEU A 204 -17.98 4.31 15.28
N THR A 205 -17.22 4.92 16.21
CA THR A 205 -17.37 4.72 17.65
C THR A 205 -18.67 5.29 18.23
N ARG A 206 -19.33 6.20 17.50
CA ARG A 206 -20.56 6.89 17.95
C ARG A 206 -21.83 6.08 17.64
N LYS A 207 -21.71 4.94 16.96
CA LYS A 207 -22.86 4.09 16.63
C LYS A 207 -23.43 3.45 17.91
N PRO A 208 -24.76 3.36 18.07
CA PRO A 208 -25.37 2.84 19.31
C PRO A 208 -24.99 1.39 19.67
N SER A 209 -24.58 0.58 18.68
CA SER A 209 -24.20 -0.82 18.87
C SER A 209 -22.77 -1.01 19.40
N VAL A 210 -21.99 0.07 19.45
CA VAL A 210 -20.57 0.02 19.75
C VAL A 210 -20.33 -0.12 21.24
N VAL A 211 -19.49 -1.08 21.63
CA VAL A 211 -19.14 -1.35 23.02
C VAL A 211 -17.67 -1.03 23.24
N ASN A 212 -17.37 -0.10 24.14
CA ASN A 212 -16.01 0.13 24.61
C ASN A 212 -15.52 -1.10 25.39
N VAL A 213 -14.38 -1.64 24.99
CA VAL A 213 -13.76 -2.83 25.62
C VAL A 213 -12.49 -2.46 26.38
N ILE A 214 -11.78 -1.43 25.93
CA ILE A 214 -10.57 -0.92 26.58
C ILE A 214 -10.71 0.60 26.66
N SER A 215 -10.58 1.12 27.89
CA SER A 215 -10.54 2.56 28.21
C SER A 215 -9.43 2.85 29.21
N GLU A 216 -8.28 2.22 29.01
CA GLU A 216 -7.13 2.37 29.89
C GLU A 216 -6.24 3.50 29.40
N LEU A 217 -5.88 4.40 30.33
CA LEU A 217 -4.94 5.51 30.11
C LEU A 217 -5.35 6.51 29.00
N GLY A 218 -6.56 6.37 28.42
CA GLY A 218 -7.02 7.19 27.30
C GLY A 218 -6.87 6.53 25.93
N ALA A 219 -6.32 5.30 25.85
CA ALA A 219 -6.44 4.47 24.66
C ALA A 219 -7.84 3.85 24.61
N LEU A 220 -8.49 3.90 23.45
CA LEU A 220 -9.88 3.47 23.31
C LEU A 220 -9.99 2.37 22.26
N VAL A 221 -10.54 1.23 22.67
CA VAL A 221 -10.87 0.13 21.76
C VAL A 221 -12.33 -0.23 21.89
N TYR A 222 -12.95 -0.43 20.74
CA TYR A 222 -14.37 -0.72 20.65
C TYR A 222 -14.63 -1.95 19.80
N ARG A 223 -15.69 -2.66 20.17
CA ARG A 223 -16.36 -3.64 19.32
C ARG A 223 -17.50 -2.96 18.60
N ALA A 224 -17.66 -3.20 17.30
CA ALA A 224 -18.76 -2.59 16.56
C ALA A 224 -20.14 -3.14 16.97
N THR A 225 -20.17 -4.38 17.45
CA THR A 225 -21.34 -5.11 17.94
C THR A 225 -21.00 -5.92 19.20
N PRO A 226 -21.99 -6.29 20.03
CA PRO A 226 -21.77 -7.15 21.21
C PRO A 226 -21.23 -8.55 20.89
N ASN A 227 -21.45 -9.04 19.67
CA ASN A 227 -21.03 -10.37 19.21
C ASN A 227 -19.57 -10.40 18.76
N ASP A 228 -18.96 -9.25 18.47
CA ASP A 228 -17.55 -9.20 18.14
C ASP A 228 -16.73 -9.62 19.37
N VAL A 229 -15.55 -10.18 19.11
CA VAL A 229 -14.66 -10.69 20.17
C VAL A 229 -13.31 -10.01 20.02
N LEU A 230 -12.78 -9.51 21.14
CA LEU A 230 -11.41 -9.04 21.23
C LEU A 230 -10.79 -9.46 22.56
N GLN A 231 -9.67 -10.17 22.50
CA GLN A 231 -8.81 -10.47 23.64
C GLN A 231 -7.34 -10.50 23.19
N GLY A 232 -6.42 -10.20 24.10
CA GLY A 232 -4.98 -10.23 23.81
C GLY A 232 -4.42 -8.92 23.24
N ILE A 233 -5.18 -7.83 23.24
CA ILE A 233 -4.65 -6.47 23.04
C ILE A 233 -4.42 -5.83 24.42
N VAL A 234 -3.27 -5.19 24.58
CA VAL A 234 -2.91 -4.42 25.78
C VAL A 234 -2.51 -3.00 25.41
N VAL A 235 -2.70 -2.07 26.34
CA VAL A 235 -2.22 -0.70 26.23
C VAL A 235 -0.80 -0.63 26.79
N ARG A 236 0.09 0.03 26.06
CA ARG A 236 1.47 0.33 26.46
C ARG A 236 1.71 1.82 26.39
N GLN A 237 2.62 2.29 27.21
CA GLN A 237 3.13 3.66 27.14
C GLN A 237 4.58 3.62 26.69
N SER A 238 4.92 4.38 25.65
CA SER A 238 6.32 4.54 25.24
C SER A 238 7.14 5.17 26.37
N GLN A 239 8.29 4.59 26.64
CA GLN A 239 9.27 5.11 27.59
C GLN A 239 9.90 6.42 27.11
N VAL A 240 9.99 6.60 25.79
CA VAL A 240 10.62 7.77 25.17
C VAL A 240 9.62 8.92 25.05
N SER A 241 8.52 8.73 24.32
CA SER A 241 7.58 9.82 24.02
C SER A 241 6.45 9.98 25.04
N ARG A 242 6.31 9.03 25.98
CA ARG A 242 5.20 8.95 26.95
C ARG A 242 3.81 8.81 26.31
N ARG A 243 3.74 8.56 25.01
CA ARG A 243 2.50 8.34 24.26
C ARG A 243 2.04 6.89 24.41
N LEU A 244 0.74 6.68 24.24
CA LEU A 244 0.15 5.35 24.34
C LEU A 244 0.08 4.70 22.97
N PHE A 245 0.28 3.40 22.94
CA PHE A 245 0.05 2.55 21.79
C PHE A 245 -0.56 1.23 22.25
N LEU A 246 -1.25 0.55 21.34
CA LEU A 246 -1.83 -0.75 21.59
C LEU A 246 -0.95 -1.82 20.97
N THR A 247 -0.84 -2.98 21.61
CA THR A 247 -0.09 -4.11 21.06
C THR A 247 -0.74 -5.44 21.40
N ASN A 248 -0.53 -6.46 20.57
CA ASN A 248 -0.91 -7.82 20.93
C ASN A 248 0.07 -8.41 21.97
N GLU A 249 -0.45 -9.24 22.87
CA GLU A 249 0.32 -10.14 23.73
C GLU A 249 -0.06 -11.58 23.41
N ASN A 250 0.93 -12.40 23.06
CA ASN A 250 0.72 -13.81 22.71
C ASN A 250 -0.28 -13.97 21.55
N VAL A 251 -1.46 -14.50 21.84
CA VAL A 251 -2.53 -14.79 20.90
C VAL A 251 -3.54 -13.64 20.91
N LEU A 252 -3.75 -13.03 19.75
CA LEU A 252 -4.86 -12.12 19.51
C LEU A 252 -6.10 -12.96 19.18
N LYS A 253 -7.10 -12.96 20.07
CA LYS A 253 -8.42 -13.50 19.73
C LYS A 253 -9.28 -12.37 19.20
N CYS A 254 -9.60 -12.39 17.92
CA CYS A 254 -10.32 -11.32 17.25
C CYS A 254 -11.34 -11.90 16.28
N ARG A 255 -12.61 -11.49 16.41
CA ARG A 255 -13.70 -11.90 15.50
C ARG A 255 -14.59 -10.70 15.25
N GLY A 256 -14.86 -10.42 13.98
CA GLY A 256 -15.71 -9.31 13.57
C GLY A 256 -14.98 -7.96 13.52
N ASP A 257 -15.68 -6.88 13.85
CA ASP A 257 -15.23 -5.51 13.62
C ASP A 257 -14.73 -4.82 14.90
N ILE A 258 -13.44 -4.46 14.92
CA ILE A 258 -12.76 -3.83 16.06
C ILE A 258 -12.25 -2.45 15.66
N ILE A 259 -12.66 -1.43 16.40
CA ILE A 259 -12.24 -0.04 16.17
C ILE A 259 -11.19 0.31 17.22
N VAL A 260 -10.03 0.75 16.77
CA VAL A 260 -8.90 1.17 17.61
C VAL A 260 -8.67 2.66 17.41
N ASP A 261 -8.92 3.47 18.43
CA ASP A 261 -8.55 4.88 18.40
C ASP A 261 -7.14 5.07 18.98
N GLY A 262 -6.14 5.08 18.10
CA GLY A 262 -4.73 5.22 18.45
C GLY A 262 -3.79 4.48 17.52
N VAL A 263 -2.55 4.31 17.97
CA VAL A 263 -1.48 3.59 17.26
C VAL A 263 -1.52 2.12 17.64
N LEU A 264 -1.38 1.23 16.66
CA LEU A 264 -1.41 -0.22 16.87
C LEU A 264 -0.09 -0.86 16.43
N LEU A 265 0.52 -1.66 17.29
CA LEU A 265 1.64 -2.54 16.99
C LEU A 265 1.15 -4.00 16.98
N LEU A 266 1.39 -4.72 15.89
CA LEU A 266 1.19 -6.16 15.79
C LEU A 266 2.56 -6.83 15.67
N ARG A 267 2.91 -7.66 16.65
CA ARG A 267 4.20 -8.35 16.71
C ARG A 267 3.99 -9.86 16.70
N ASP A 268 4.65 -10.52 15.73
CA ASP A 268 4.63 -11.96 15.47
C ASP A 268 3.23 -12.53 15.73
N LEU A 269 2.27 -11.97 14.98
CA LEU A 269 0.86 -12.05 15.32
C LEU A 269 0.37 -13.50 15.22
N VAL A 270 -0.08 -14.05 16.34
CA VAL A 270 -0.80 -15.32 16.39
C VAL A 270 -2.29 -15.03 16.55
N LEU A 271 -3.11 -15.32 15.54
CA LEU A 271 -4.51 -14.90 15.43
C LEU A 271 -5.48 -16.08 15.62
N ASP A 272 -6.37 -16.00 16.61
CA ASP A 272 -7.60 -16.82 16.72
C ASP A 272 -8.78 -16.00 16.19
N THR A 273 -9.18 -16.33 14.96
CA THR A 273 -10.37 -15.78 14.31
C THR A 273 -11.30 -16.90 13.83
N ASP A 274 -12.52 -16.54 13.44
CA ASP A 274 -13.42 -17.43 12.72
C ASP A 274 -13.46 -17.11 11.21
N ARG A 275 -14.39 -17.74 10.48
CA ARG A 275 -14.61 -17.52 9.04
C ARG A 275 -15.03 -16.08 8.69
N GLY A 276 -15.55 -15.32 9.66
CA GLY A 276 -15.87 -13.91 9.49
C GLY A 276 -14.63 -13.01 9.48
N GLY A 277 -13.50 -13.52 9.99
CA GLY A 277 -12.24 -12.80 10.05
C GLY A 277 -12.14 -11.81 11.21
N CYS A 278 -10.95 -11.24 11.33
CA CYS A 278 -10.66 -10.11 12.21
C CYS A 278 -10.51 -8.85 11.38
N ARG A 279 -11.31 -7.81 11.67
CA ARG A 279 -11.31 -6.55 10.93
C ARG A 279 -10.98 -5.40 11.86
N LEU A 280 -9.80 -4.83 11.68
CA LEU A 280 -9.25 -3.75 12.52
C LEU A 280 -9.40 -2.42 11.79
N TYR A 281 -10.06 -1.44 12.42
CA TYR A 281 -10.20 -0.06 11.93
C TYR A 281 -9.44 0.87 12.87
N VAL A 282 -8.29 1.35 12.43
CA VAL A 282 -7.30 2.01 13.29
C VAL A 282 -7.15 3.48 12.90
N SER A 283 -7.40 4.38 13.85
CA SER A 283 -7.36 5.83 13.61
C SER A 283 -5.93 6.38 13.44
N GLY A 284 -4.92 5.68 13.99
CA GLY A 284 -3.50 6.00 13.86
C GLY A 284 -2.76 5.05 12.92
N THR A 285 -1.43 5.10 12.97
CA THR A 285 -0.56 4.18 12.20
C THR A 285 -0.61 2.76 12.77
N VAL A 286 -0.58 1.76 11.89
CA VAL A 286 -0.42 0.35 12.24
C VAL A 286 1.00 -0.09 11.90
N PHE A 287 1.71 -0.63 12.88
CA PHE A 287 3.02 -1.25 12.70
C PHE A 287 2.89 -2.76 12.76
N ILE A 288 3.47 -3.47 11.80
CA ILE A 288 3.49 -4.94 11.78
C ILE A 288 4.95 -5.40 11.82
N GLN A 289 5.27 -6.25 12.78
CA GLN A 289 6.57 -6.89 12.93
C GLN A 289 6.39 -8.41 12.93
N GLY A 290 7.10 -9.11 12.07
CA GLY A 290 6.95 -10.54 11.88
C GLY A 290 5.81 -10.91 10.93
N GLY A 291 5.54 -12.21 10.87
CA GLY A 291 4.43 -12.76 10.09
C GLY A 291 3.12 -12.78 10.86
N VAL A 292 2.09 -13.29 10.19
CA VAL A 292 0.79 -13.61 10.79
C VAL A 292 0.61 -15.12 10.76
N THR A 293 0.25 -15.72 11.88
CA THR A 293 -0.02 -17.15 12.01
C THR A 293 -1.44 -17.35 12.53
N TYR A 294 -2.24 -18.13 11.81
CA TYR A 294 -3.61 -18.45 12.20
C TYR A 294 -3.64 -19.68 13.12
N LEU A 295 -4.26 -19.59 14.31
CA LEU A 295 -4.19 -20.66 15.32
C LEU A 295 -4.87 -21.96 14.91
N ASN A 296 -5.94 -21.89 14.12
CA ASN A 296 -6.64 -23.08 13.66
C ASN A 296 -6.04 -23.65 12.35
N GLY A 297 -4.84 -23.18 11.97
CA GLY A 297 -4.20 -23.38 10.67
C GLY A 297 -4.82 -22.49 9.59
N ASP A 298 -4.29 -22.59 8.36
CA ASP A 298 -4.88 -21.95 7.16
C ASP A 298 -6.16 -22.68 6.75
N ARG A 299 -7.18 -22.66 7.62
CA ARG A 299 -8.53 -22.99 7.21
C ARG A 299 -8.90 -21.96 6.15
N ASN A 300 -9.39 -22.45 5.01
CA ASN A 300 -9.63 -21.68 3.78
C ASN A 300 -10.43 -20.37 3.89
N ASP A 301 -10.90 -19.92 5.06
CA ASP A 301 -11.74 -18.73 5.21
C ASP A 301 -11.28 -17.78 6.35
N GLU A 302 -10.25 -18.13 7.14
CA GLU A 302 -9.71 -17.24 8.17
C GLU A 302 -8.95 -16.09 7.51
N ASN A 303 -9.15 -14.87 8.00
CA ASN A 303 -8.56 -13.68 7.38
C ASN A 303 -8.34 -12.56 8.40
N LEU A 304 -7.39 -11.69 8.07
CA LEU A 304 -7.10 -10.45 8.77
C LEU A 304 -7.26 -9.28 7.81
N GLN A 305 -8.10 -8.32 8.18
CA GLN A 305 -8.28 -7.10 7.40
C GLN A 305 -7.93 -5.91 8.29
N ILE A 306 -7.03 -5.06 7.82
CA ILE A 306 -6.56 -3.90 8.57
C ILE A 306 -6.82 -2.67 7.73
N THR A 307 -7.61 -1.75 8.28
CA THR A 307 -7.77 -0.40 7.77
C THR A 307 -7.12 0.60 8.70
N SER A 308 -6.31 1.50 8.16
CA SER A 308 -5.65 2.57 8.90
C SER A 308 -5.96 3.90 8.27
N ALA A 309 -6.24 4.92 9.10
CA ALA A 309 -6.43 6.29 8.62
C ALA A 309 -5.13 7.03 8.29
N ARG A 310 -3.98 6.41 8.56
CA ARG A 310 -2.66 7.01 8.30
C ARG A 310 -1.80 6.08 7.47
N ALA A 311 -1.13 5.12 8.12
CA ALA A 311 -0.27 4.20 7.42
C ALA A 311 -0.33 2.81 8.01
N ILE A 312 0.07 1.84 7.20
CA ILE A 312 0.42 0.49 7.62
C ILE A 312 1.89 0.28 7.26
N ILE A 313 2.73 0.06 8.27
CA ILE A 313 4.19 -0.03 8.13
C ILE A 313 4.64 -1.41 8.60
N ILE A 314 5.25 -2.19 7.69
CA ILE A 314 5.63 -3.58 7.91
C ILE A 314 7.15 -3.73 7.92
N GLY A 315 7.70 -4.29 9.00
CA GLY A 315 9.12 -4.63 9.12
C GLY A 315 10.08 -3.45 9.30
N MET A 316 9.65 -2.33 9.89
CA MET A 316 10.48 -1.13 10.08
C MET A 316 10.63 -0.71 11.56
N ARG A 317 11.85 -0.28 11.95
CA ARG A 317 12.11 0.50 13.19
C ARG A 317 12.14 1.99 12.98
N SER A 318 12.47 2.46 11.79
CA SER A 318 12.76 3.87 11.63
C SER A 318 12.72 4.29 10.17
N LEU A 319 11.84 5.23 9.86
CA LEU A 319 11.88 6.08 8.67
C LEU A 319 12.95 7.20 8.78
N SER A 320 13.88 7.14 9.76
CA SER A 320 14.69 8.31 10.19
C SER A 320 15.63 8.90 9.15
N THR A 321 16.00 8.21 8.08
CA THR A 321 16.92 8.80 7.09
C THR A 321 16.28 9.10 5.75
N ARG A 322 15.11 8.51 5.43
CA ARG A 322 14.46 8.78 4.14
C ARG A 322 13.25 9.66 4.19
N MET A 323 12.41 9.74 5.23
CA MET A 323 11.33 10.76 5.17
C MET A 323 11.88 12.19 5.23
N THR A 324 12.98 12.42 5.96
CA THR A 324 13.63 13.74 6.02
C THR A 324 14.51 14.07 4.81
N GLN A 325 15.08 13.10 4.08
CA GLN A 325 15.79 13.35 2.82
C GLN A 325 14.89 13.23 1.59
N ASP A 326 13.95 12.29 1.60
CA ASP A 326 12.80 12.32 0.72
C ASP A 326 11.95 13.56 1.03
N ALA A 327 12.19 14.43 2.01
CA ALA A 327 11.69 15.81 1.96
C ALA A 327 12.02 16.52 0.60
N SER A 328 13.07 16.08 -0.10
CA SER A 328 13.41 16.49 -1.48
C SER A 328 12.72 15.66 -2.59
N PHE A 329 12.13 14.50 -2.26
CA PHE A 329 11.16 13.72 -3.05
C PHE A 329 9.68 14.03 -2.66
N GLU A 330 9.44 14.64 -1.49
CA GLU A 330 8.19 15.01 -0.83
C GLU A 330 7.92 16.52 -1.04
N ALA A 331 8.91 17.27 -1.54
CA ALA A 331 8.70 18.56 -2.18
C ALA A 331 7.91 18.42 -3.50
N VAL A 332 7.51 17.20 -3.88
CA VAL A 332 6.83 16.98 -5.13
C VAL A 332 5.54 16.17 -4.98
N GLY A 333 4.61 16.74 -4.22
CA GLY A 333 3.20 16.79 -4.62
C GLY A 333 2.31 15.58 -4.32
N GLY A 334 1.38 15.87 -3.41
CA GLY A 334 0.03 15.37 -3.26
C GLY A 334 -0.20 13.91 -3.61
N ILE A 335 0.08 13.02 -2.66
CA ILE A 335 -0.41 11.62 -2.67
C ILE A 335 -1.95 11.57 -2.71
N ARG A 336 -2.60 12.56 -2.09
CA ARG A 336 -4.02 12.85 -2.32
C ARG A 336 -4.19 13.96 -3.34
N GLN A 337 -5.02 13.69 -4.34
CA GLN A 337 -5.44 14.69 -5.30
C GLN A 337 -6.01 15.91 -4.57
N GLY A 338 -5.41 17.08 -4.80
CA GLY A 338 -5.81 18.33 -4.15
C GLY A 338 -5.17 18.63 -2.80
N TRP A 339 -4.24 17.79 -2.31
CA TRP A 339 -3.44 18.15 -1.15
C TRP A 339 -2.35 19.16 -1.50
N THR A 340 -2.14 20.11 -0.58
CA THR A 340 -0.97 20.98 -0.61
C THR A 340 0.23 20.28 0.02
N ASP A 341 1.45 20.69 -0.35
CA ASP A 341 2.69 20.17 0.26
C ASP A 341 2.66 20.25 1.79
N GLY A 342 2.03 21.30 2.35
CA GLY A 342 1.85 21.46 3.79
C GLY A 342 0.94 20.40 4.42
N GLN A 343 -0.11 19.96 3.71
CA GLN A 343 -0.99 18.89 4.19
C GLN A 343 -0.28 17.54 4.18
N GLU A 344 0.50 17.26 3.13
CA GLU A 344 1.29 16.04 3.03
C GLU A 344 2.38 15.98 4.09
N LEU A 345 3.14 17.06 4.27
CA LEU A 345 4.14 17.15 5.34
C LEU A 345 3.50 16.98 6.72
N ALA A 346 2.35 17.60 6.97
CA ALA A 346 1.62 17.42 8.23
C ALA A 346 1.18 15.97 8.45
N PHE A 347 0.76 15.27 7.39
CA PHE A 347 0.40 13.86 7.44
C PHE A 347 1.61 12.95 7.71
N ASN A 348 2.71 13.16 7.00
CA ASN A 348 3.97 12.45 7.22
C ASN A 348 4.49 12.66 8.65
N ASN A 349 4.41 13.89 9.16
CA ASN A 349 4.77 14.21 10.54
C ASN A 349 3.90 13.45 11.56
N ARG A 350 2.62 13.19 11.27
CA ARG A 350 1.78 12.34 12.13
C ARG A 350 2.24 10.88 12.15
N ILE A 351 2.67 10.33 11.00
CA ILE A 351 3.23 8.97 10.94
C ILE A 351 4.54 8.88 11.75
N ILE A 352 5.42 9.88 11.62
CA ILE A 352 6.66 9.98 12.40
C ILE A 352 6.36 10.04 13.90
N GLN A 353 5.39 10.86 14.28
CA GLN A 353 4.89 10.99 15.64
C GLN A 353 4.30 9.69 16.21
N ASP A 354 3.63 8.89 15.37
CA ASP A 354 3.10 7.58 15.75
C ASP A 354 4.24 6.56 15.92
N ARG A 355 5.25 6.58 15.04
CA ARG A 355 6.45 5.76 15.20
C ARG A 355 7.13 6.04 16.53
N ASP A 356 7.32 7.31 16.86
CA ASP A 356 7.96 7.72 18.12
C ASP A 356 7.12 7.38 19.36
N SER A 357 5.83 7.04 19.16
CA SER A 357 4.94 6.54 20.20
C SER A 357 5.07 5.05 20.51
N VAL A 358 5.82 4.28 19.71
CA VAL A 358 5.89 2.82 19.82
C VAL A 358 7.31 2.38 20.17
N ASP A 359 7.46 1.83 21.37
CA ASP A 359 8.74 1.29 21.80
C ASP A 359 9.06 -0.04 21.12
N GLY A 360 10.36 -0.30 20.95
CA GLY A 360 10.85 -1.61 20.56
C GLY A 360 10.54 -2.01 19.13
N LEU A 361 10.15 -1.07 18.25
CA LEU A 361 10.17 -1.32 16.81
C LEU A 361 11.58 -1.77 16.38
N VAL A 362 11.67 -2.74 15.48
CA VAL A 362 12.90 -3.40 15.01
C VAL A 362 12.99 -3.27 13.50
N ASN A 363 14.18 -2.88 13.00
CA ASN A 363 14.43 -2.76 11.57
C ASN A 363 14.90 -4.13 11.09
N ASP A 364 13.97 -4.92 10.60
CA ASP A 364 14.26 -6.25 10.09
C ASP A 364 14.81 -6.21 8.64
N ALA A 365 14.98 -5.01 8.07
CA ALA A 365 15.62 -4.81 6.77
C ALA A 365 17.17 -4.79 6.85
N GLY A 366 17.74 -4.93 8.05
CA GLY A 366 19.16 -4.68 8.30
C GLY A 366 19.47 -3.17 8.46
N PRO A 367 20.64 -2.80 9.00
CA PRO A 367 21.00 -1.40 9.16
C PRO A 367 21.09 -0.72 7.79
N PHE A 368 20.50 0.47 7.62
CA PHE A 368 20.83 1.28 6.45
C PHE A 368 22.26 1.79 6.65
N GLN A 369 23.20 1.33 5.83
CA GLN A 369 24.46 2.05 5.71
C GLN A 369 24.22 3.24 4.79
N VAL A 370 24.28 4.45 5.35
CA VAL A 370 24.41 5.68 4.56
C VAL A 370 25.80 5.62 3.92
N VAL A 371 25.87 5.21 2.66
CA VAL A 371 27.11 5.23 1.89
C VAL A 371 27.33 6.67 1.43
N ARG A 372 28.02 7.47 2.26
CA ARG A 372 28.52 8.84 2.03
C ARG A 372 27.57 9.82 1.34
N THR A 373 27.21 10.89 2.05
CA THR A 373 26.91 12.18 1.40
C THR A 373 28.21 12.67 0.74
N ILE A 374 28.28 12.66 -0.58
CA ILE A 374 29.36 13.35 -1.28
C ILE A 374 28.99 14.83 -1.20
N ASP A 375 29.77 15.60 -0.45
CA ASP A 375 29.68 17.06 -0.50
C ASP A 375 30.05 17.50 -1.92
N TYR A 376 29.07 18.01 -2.67
CA TYR A 376 29.27 18.55 -4.01
C TYR A 376 29.95 19.93 -3.98
N SER A 377 30.40 20.42 -2.80
CA SER A 377 31.15 21.68 -2.69
C SER A 377 32.51 21.69 -3.40
N GLY A 378 32.92 20.59 -4.04
CA GLY A 378 34.18 20.50 -4.79
C GLY A 378 35.44 20.45 -3.93
N ASN A 379 35.30 20.27 -2.62
CA ASN A 379 36.43 20.07 -1.73
C ASN A 379 36.72 18.57 -1.61
N GLU A 380 37.84 18.12 -2.16
CA GLU A 380 38.31 16.74 -2.01
C GLU A 380 38.52 16.43 -0.51
N ALA A 381 37.78 15.46 0.02
CA ALA A 381 38.06 14.90 1.34
C ALA A 381 39.49 14.36 1.35
N ARG A 382 40.33 14.81 2.29
CA ARG A 382 41.74 14.43 2.34
C ARG A 382 41.89 12.95 2.69
N ALA A 383 42.86 12.28 2.07
CA ALA A 383 43.22 10.90 2.41
C ALA A 383 43.61 10.82 3.89
N GLY A 384 42.83 10.07 4.67
CA GLY A 384 43.04 9.90 6.12
C GLY A 384 42.01 10.59 7.02
N GLU A 385 41.13 11.43 6.49
CA GLU A 385 39.98 11.93 7.26
C GLU A 385 38.90 10.85 7.35
N ILE A 386 38.68 10.35 8.57
CA ILE A 386 37.46 9.62 8.91
C ILE A 386 36.35 10.67 8.90
N VAL A 387 35.64 10.77 7.78
CA VAL A 387 34.31 11.39 7.75
C VAL A 387 33.42 10.46 8.56
N GLY A 388 33.36 10.69 9.87
CA GLY A 388 32.39 10.06 10.74
C GLY A 388 31.01 10.46 10.25
N VAL A 389 30.17 9.47 9.96
CA VAL A 389 28.74 9.72 9.84
C VAL A 389 28.27 10.02 11.26
N ILE A 390 28.13 11.31 11.57
CA ILE A 390 27.36 11.74 12.72
C ILE A 390 25.90 11.51 12.32
N ASP A 391 25.28 10.50 12.93
CA ASP A 391 23.83 10.38 12.98
C ASP A 391 23.36 11.42 14.00
N ASP A 392 23.20 12.67 13.54
CA ASP A 392 23.10 13.87 14.40
C ASP A 392 21.75 14.03 15.10
N TYR A 393 21.09 12.94 15.49
CA TYR A 393 19.83 13.00 16.24
C TYR A 393 19.69 12.01 17.40
N ASP A 394 20.71 11.23 17.74
CA ASP A 394 20.73 10.51 19.03
C ASP A 394 22.17 10.27 19.52
N ASP A 395 22.68 11.18 20.37
CA ASP A 395 24.02 11.16 20.99
C ASP A 395 24.34 9.91 21.84
N LYS A 396 23.48 8.88 21.83
CA LYS A 396 23.53 7.75 22.77
C LYS A 396 23.88 6.39 22.16
N PHE A 397 24.15 6.28 20.86
CA PHE A 397 24.54 4.99 20.27
C PHE A 397 25.76 5.07 19.35
N LEU A 398 26.93 5.28 19.96
CA LEU A 398 28.19 4.82 19.39
C LEU A 398 28.35 3.33 19.72
N ALA A 399 27.84 2.44 18.88
CA ALA A 399 28.42 1.10 18.83
C ALA A 399 29.82 1.26 18.23
N PRO A 400 30.92 0.88 18.92
CA PRO A 400 32.24 0.95 18.32
C PRO A 400 32.24 0.09 17.05
N VAL A 401 32.60 0.70 15.91
CA VAL A 401 32.93 -0.03 14.70
C VAL A 401 33.95 -1.09 15.10
N ARG A 402 33.62 -2.37 14.89
CA ARG A 402 34.52 -3.47 15.24
C ARG A 402 35.88 -3.22 14.57
N PRO A 403 36.98 -3.11 15.33
CA PRO A 403 38.30 -3.04 14.75
C PRO A 403 38.54 -4.35 13.98
N GLY A 404 38.81 -4.28 12.68
CA GLY A 404 39.18 -5.46 11.88
C GLY A 404 38.30 -5.75 10.66
N VAL A 405 37.25 -4.97 10.39
CA VAL A 405 36.68 -4.99 9.02
C VAL A 405 37.62 -4.17 8.14
N ALA A 406 38.44 -4.85 7.34
CA ALA A 406 39.25 -4.19 6.32
C ALA A 406 38.31 -3.41 5.40
N LEU A 407 38.37 -2.08 5.47
CA LEU A 407 37.76 -1.25 4.45
C LEU A 407 38.40 -1.63 3.12
N PRO A 408 37.63 -1.82 2.04
CA PRO A 408 38.21 -2.07 0.72
C PRO A 408 39.22 -0.97 0.40
N ASP A 409 40.39 -1.35 -0.11
CA ASP A 409 41.48 -0.43 -0.44
C ASP A 409 41.04 0.56 -1.53
N LEU A 410 40.65 1.77 -1.10
CA LEU A 410 40.16 2.85 -1.93
C LEU A 410 41.26 3.51 -2.77
N SER A 411 42.54 3.20 -2.53
CA SER A 411 43.65 3.73 -3.34
C SER A 411 43.56 3.30 -4.81
N LYS A 412 42.78 2.25 -5.11
CA LYS A 412 42.50 1.76 -6.47
C LYS A 412 41.41 2.54 -7.21
N CYS A 413 40.69 3.46 -6.53
CA CYS A 413 39.64 4.28 -7.14
C CYS A 413 40.13 5.66 -7.62
N ALA A 414 41.31 6.10 -7.18
CA ALA A 414 41.95 7.30 -7.67
C ALA A 414 42.80 6.95 -8.89
N SER A 415 42.19 6.93 -10.09
CA SER A 415 43.02 7.01 -11.30
C SER A 415 43.61 8.42 -11.34
N THR A 416 44.91 8.55 -11.15
CA THR A 416 45.64 9.76 -11.54
C THR A 416 45.33 10.04 -13.02
N PRO A 417 44.97 11.28 -13.40
CA PRO A 417 44.70 11.60 -14.79
C PRO A 417 46.01 11.51 -15.59
N GLU A 418 46.14 10.51 -16.46
CA GLU A 418 47.16 10.55 -17.52
C GLU A 418 46.72 11.62 -18.54
N GLU A 419 47.51 12.69 -18.65
CA GLU A 419 47.36 13.70 -19.70
C GLU A 419 47.48 13.05 -21.08
N GLY A 420 46.47 13.23 -21.93
CA GLY A 420 46.61 13.05 -23.38
C GLY A 420 45.90 11.86 -24.03
N LYS A 421 45.09 11.06 -23.32
CA LYS A 421 44.31 9.97 -23.96
C LYS A 421 42.80 10.21 -23.92
N ALA A 422 42.18 10.07 -25.09
CA ALA A 422 40.73 10.15 -25.29
C ALA A 422 39.99 9.11 -24.44
N ARG A 423 38.94 9.56 -23.75
CA ARG A 423 38.17 8.84 -22.72
C ARG A 423 37.37 7.63 -23.26
N SER A 424 37.56 6.45 -22.66
CA SER A 424 36.55 5.41 -22.34
C SER A 424 37.22 4.14 -21.78
N PRO A 425 36.65 3.33 -20.86
CA PRO A 425 35.49 3.54 -19.98
C PRO A 425 35.91 3.73 -18.51
N ARG A 426 35.06 4.42 -17.75
CA ARG A 426 35.21 4.61 -16.29
C ARG A 426 35.31 3.24 -15.61
N ALA A 427 36.37 3.03 -14.83
CA ALA A 427 36.42 1.93 -13.88
C ALA A 427 35.18 2.00 -12.97
N PRO A 428 34.57 0.86 -12.60
CA PRO A 428 33.36 0.82 -11.79
C PRO A 428 33.70 1.35 -10.39
N CYS A 429 33.51 2.65 -10.19
CA CYS A 429 33.32 3.19 -8.86
C CYS A 429 32.05 2.51 -8.36
N LEU A 430 32.21 1.66 -7.34
CA LEU A 430 31.17 0.98 -6.57
C LEU A 430 29.77 1.45 -6.97
N HIS A 431 29.12 0.69 -7.86
CA HIS A 431 27.67 0.68 -7.80
C HIS A 431 27.34 0.36 -6.34
N PRO A 432 26.36 1.03 -5.71
CA PRO A 432 25.76 0.50 -4.50
C PRO A 432 25.03 -0.77 -4.93
N GLU A 433 25.77 -1.83 -5.25
CA GLU A 433 25.35 -3.17 -4.91
C GLU A 433 25.06 -3.05 -3.43
N TRP A 434 23.77 -3.14 -3.11
CA TRP A 434 23.29 -3.32 -1.76
C TRP A 434 24.16 -4.41 -1.17
N ALA A 435 25.15 -4.03 -0.37
CA ALA A 435 26.25 -4.92 -0.03
C ALA A 435 25.67 -6.26 0.42
N GLU A 436 26.20 -7.37 -0.10
CA GLU A 436 25.72 -8.76 0.04
C GLU A 436 25.49 -9.24 1.50
N GLY A 437 25.61 -8.35 2.50
CA GLY A 437 25.29 -8.57 3.90
C GLY A 437 23.91 -8.11 4.38
N PHE A 438 23.11 -7.36 3.59
CA PHE A 438 21.77 -6.95 4.03
C PHE A 438 20.72 -8.03 3.77
N ARG A 439 20.70 -9.04 4.64
CA ARG A 439 19.61 -10.04 4.63
C ARG A 439 18.35 -9.40 5.18
N ARG A 440 17.50 -8.84 4.31
CA ARG A 440 16.12 -8.51 4.70
C ARG A 440 15.42 -9.80 5.10
N LYS A 441 14.60 -9.73 6.14
CA LYS A 441 13.77 -10.88 6.57
C LYS A 441 12.74 -11.19 5.48
N THR A 442 12.67 -12.46 5.07
CA THR A 442 11.57 -12.98 4.25
C THR A 442 10.41 -13.34 5.17
N VAL A 443 9.25 -12.75 4.91
CA VAL A 443 8.00 -13.01 5.63
C VAL A 443 6.90 -13.18 4.59
N GLU A 444 6.22 -14.32 4.64
CA GLU A 444 5.06 -14.58 3.80
C GLU A 444 3.79 -14.14 4.54
N PHE A 445 2.91 -13.46 3.82
CA PHE A 445 1.61 -13.04 4.32
C PHE A 445 0.52 -13.74 3.53
N HIS A 446 -0.47 -14.30 4.23
CA HIS A 446 -1.61 -14.97 3.63
C HIS A 446 -2.92 -14.49 4.25
N HIS A 447 -3.99 -14.48 3.46
CA HIS A 447 -5.34 -14.13 3.89
C HIS A 447 -5.43 -12.76 4.54
N ILE A 448 -4.63 -11.80 4.06
CA ILE A 448 -4.55 -10.46 4.62
C ILE A 448 -5.07 -9.40 3.64
N LEU A 449 -5.84 -8.45 4.15
CA LEU A 449 -6.20 -7.22 3.44
C LEU A 449 -5.64 -6.03 4.19
N LEU A 450 -4.92 -5.16 3.48
CA LEU A 450 -4.38 -3.92 4.01
C LEU A 450 -5.02 -2.74 3.27
N ASN A 451 -5.58 -1.80 4.01
CA ASN A 451 -6.18 -0.59 3.47
C ASN A 451 -5.67 0.64 4.24
N ALA A 452 -4.88 1.50 3.60
CA ALA A 452 -4.39 2.72 4.23
C ALA A 452 -3.94 3.73 3.18
N PRO A 453 -3.90 5.04 3.49
CA PRO A 453 -3.29 6.00 2.57
C PRO A 453 -1.86 5.61 2.17
N LYS A 454 -1.04 5.15 3.14
CA LYS A 454 0.30 4.60 2.88
C LYS A 454 0.44 3.16 3.37
N VAL A 455 0.91 2.25 2.51
CA VAL A 455 1.27 0.89 2.89
C VAL A 455 2.72 0.61 2.52
N HIS A 456 3.58 0.51 3.53
CA HIS A 456 5.00 0.25 3.34
C HIS A 456 5.41 -1.10 3.91
N SER A 457 6.24 -1.85 3.19
CA SER A 457 6.85 -3.08 3.68
C SER A 457 8.33 -3.16 3.35
N ARG A 458 9.12 -3.64 4.32
CA ARG A 458 10.54 -3.95 4.12
C ARG A 458 10.85 -5.45 4.08
N TYR A 459 9.84 -6.29 4.27
CA TYR A 459 10.01 -7.73 4.15
C TYR A 459 10.08 -8.17 2.70
N TYR A 460 10.86 -9.22 2.43
CA TYR A 460 10.75 -10.01 1.22
C TYR A 460 9.69 -11.09 1.38
N GLY A 461 9.32 -11.74 0.27
CA GLY A 461 8.44 -12.90 0.27
C GLY A 461 7.15 -12.65 -0.50
N ALA A 462 6.27 -13.63 -0.43
CA ALA A 462 4.96 -13.56 -1.04
C ALA A 462 3.98 -12.79 -0.14
N PHE A 463 3.17 -11.94 -0.77
CA PHE A 463 1.99 -11.32 -0.18
C PHE A 463 0.77 -11.87 -0.91
N GLN A 464 0.10 -12.82 -0.29
CA GLN A 464 -1.17 -13.37 -0.76
C GLN A 464 -2.31 -12.69 -0.01
N GLY A 465 -3.01 -11.79 -0.71
CA GLY A 465 -3.96 -10.88 -0.09
C GLY A 465 -4.35 -9.75 -1.01
N VAL A 466 -4.80 -8.65 -0.41
CA VAL A 466 -5.14 -7.41 -1.12
C VAL A 466 -4.47 -6.23 -0.44
N VAL A 467 -3.82 -5.37 -1.21
CA VAL A 467 -3.38 -4.05 -0.73
C VAL A 467 -4.19 -2.97 -1.42
N ILE A 468 -4.79 -2.09 -0.64
CA ILE A 468 -5.53 -0.92 -1.09
C ILE A 468 -4.83 0.31 -0.51
N ALA A 469 -4.26 1.15 -1.36
CA ALA A 469 -3.50 2.30 -0.90
C ALA A 469 -3.42 3.44 -1.91
N GLU A 470 -3.20 4.65 -1.43
CA GLU A 470 -2.82 5.75 -2.32
C GLU A 470 -1.35 5.63 -2.69
N ASP A 471 -0.51 5.26 -1.74
CA ASP A 471 0.92 5.03 -1.93
C ASP A 471 1.35 3.70 -1.32
N ALA A 472 1.98 2.85 -2.14
CA ALA A 472 2.41 1.53 -1.74
C ALA A 472 3.91 1.33 -2.06
N LEU A 473 4.71 1.11 -1.02
CA LEU A 473 6.16 0.93 -1.14
C LEU A 473 6.60 -0.37 -0.49
N PHE A 474 6.96 -1.34 -1.31
CA PHE A 474 7.43 -2.65 -0.85
C PHE A 474 8.93 -2.81 -1.10
N ALA A 475 9.50 -3.83 -0.47
CA ALA A 475 10.90 -4.16 -0.63
C ALA A 475 11.20 -4.45 -2.11
N VAL A 476 12.15 -3.72 -2.67
CA VAL A 476 12.65 -3.94 -4.04
C VAL A 476 13.36 -5.28 -4.12
N ASP A 477 13.07 -6.05 -5.18
CA ASP A 477 13.53 -7.40 -5.52
C ASP A 477 12.84 -8.54 -4.74
N ASN A 478 12.28 -9.51 -5.49
CA ASN A 478 11.65 -10.73 -4.98
C ASN A 478 10.35 -10.53 -4.17
N PHE A 479 9.55 -9.51 -4.51
CA PHE A 479 8.21 -9.33 -3.95
C PHE A 479 7.14 -9.87 -4.88
N VAL A 480 6.31 -10.78 -4.38
CA VAL A 480 5.29 -11.49 -5.16
C VAL A 480 3.91 -11.22 -4.56
N PHE A 481 3.09 -10.42 -5.22
CA PHE A 481 1.68 -10.25 -4.88
C PHE A 481 0.85 -11.36 -5.49
N ARG A 482 -0.09 -11.93 -4.73
CA ARG A 482 -1.02 -12.95 -5.22
C ARG A 482 -2.42 -12.59 -4.77
N SER A 483 -3.38 -12.62 -5.69
CA SER A 483 -4.80 -12.52 -5.32
C SER A 483 -5.15 -13.67 -4.38
N ASP A 484 -5.94 -13.39 -3.35
CA ASP A 484 -6.35 -14.39 -2.38
C ASP A 484 -7.84 -14.77 -2.54
N PRO A 485 -8.17 -16.02 -2.93
CA PRO A 485 -9.55 -16.48 -3.08
C PRO A 485 -10.38 -16.42 -1.78
N VAL A 486 -9.75 -16.27 -0.61
CA VAL A 486 -10.47 -16.03 0.65
C VAL A 486 -11.21 -14.69 0.61
N MET A 487 -10.60 -13.66 0.02
CA MET A 487 -11.19 -12.32 -0.05
C MET A 487 -12.47 -12.26 -0.89
N ASN A 488 -12.71 -13.25 -1.75
CA ASN A 488 -13.93 -13.36 -2.55
C ASN A 488 -15.10 -13.97 -1.77
N ARG A 489 -14.85 -14.52 -0.57
CA ARG A 489 -15.81 -15.31 0.20
C ARG A 489 -16.13 -14.70 1.57
N VAL A 490 -15.35 -13.71 2.00
CA VAL A 490 -15.49 -13.06 3.30
C VAL A 490 -15.96 -11.62 3.13
N PRO A 491 -16.73 -11.06 4.08
CA PRO A 491 -17.14 -9.67 3.99
C PRO A 491 -15.92 -8.74 4.15
N LEU A 492 -15.72 -7.84 3.18
CA LEU A 492 -14.58 -6.92 3.15
C LEU A 492 -14.94 -5.60 3.83
N LEU A 493 -14.30 -5.30 4.96
CA LEU A 493 -14.34 -4.02 5.67
C LEU A 493 -15.73 -3.34 5.73
N PRO A 494 -16.79 -4.02 6.22
CA PRO A 494 -18.19 -3.59 6.13
C PRO A 494 -18.52 -2.24 6.76
N LEU A 495 -17.64 -1.68 7.60
CA LEU A 495 -17.89 -0.37 8.21
C LEU A 495 -17.47 0.82 7.34
N VAL A 496 -16.68 0.59 6.28
CA VAL A 496 -16.15 1.64 5.39
C VAL A 496 -16.22 1.28 3.89
N GLN A 497 -17.08 0.30 3.52
CA GLN A 497 -17.21 -0.22 2.15
C GLN A 497 -17.37 0.85 1.08
N ASP A 498 -18.25 1.83 1.30
CA ASP A 498 -18.57 2.88 0.33
C ASP A 498 -17.40 3.83 0.00
N ARG A 499 -16.26 3.68 0.68
CA ARG A 499 -15.11 4.59 0.61
C ARG A 499 -13.80 3.93 0.19
N ILE A 500 -13.65 2.62 0.36
CA ILE A 500 -12.33 1.98 0.19
C ILE A 500 -11.96 1.95 -1.29
N PHE A 501 -12.91 1.50 -2.11
CA PHE A 501 -12.67 1.22 -3.50
C PHE A 501 -13.98 1.24 -4.28
N HIS A 502 -14.01 1.97 -5.38
CA HIS A 502 -15.16 1.97 -6.30
C HIS A 502 -14.65 1.77 -7.73
N VAL A 503 -15.22 0.80 -8.44
CA VAL A 503 -15.02 0.62 -9.88
C VAL A 503 -16.37 0.47 -10.53
N SER A 504 -16.65 1.33 -11.52
CA SER A 504 -17.94 1.35 -12.21
C SER A 504 -17.78 1.62 -13.70
N ASP A 505 -18.65 0.95 -14.47
CA ASP A 505 -18.86 1.17 -15.91
C ASP A 505 -20.05 2.11 -16.20
N ARG A 506 -20.74 2.62 -15.17
CA ARG A 506 -21.97 3.41 -15.31
C ARG A 506 -21.73 4.84 -15.73
#